data_AF-A0A2V3UH31-F1
#
_entry.id   AF-A0A2V3UH31-F1
#
_cell.length_a   1.000
_cell.length_b   1.000
_cell.length_c   1.000
_cell.angle_alpha   90.00
_cell.angle_beta   90.00
_cell.angle_gamma   90.00
#
_symmetry.space_group_name_H-M   'P 1'
#
loop_
_entity.id
_entity.type
_entity.pdbx_description
1 polymer ?
#
loop_
_entity_poly.entity_id
_entity_poly.type
_entity_poly.pdbx_seq_one_letter_code
_entity_poly.pdbx_strand_id
1 'polypeptide(L)'
;MIEIGFDDDLLDRPVASAPRQSPDRDWRLLDEGLEHSASGYFIPRDEIASRRGDGLWTWPMQLAEKAWCAPAGFRQVFLAALERYGITPDDGLARSFALGFGIQDAGQRHNDRFVALGELVRPRMPERKRAVPGEGRRTGRERPRQGGDTRVPALDLTRSAG
;
A
#
# COMPACT_ATOMS: atom_id res chain seq x y z
N MET A 1 22.83 -70.95 -13.99
CA MET A 1 23.64 -69.97 -13.25
C MET A 1 23.73 -68.75 -14.15
N ILE A 2 22.81 -67.80 -14.00
CA ILE A 2 22.79 -66.57 -14.81
C ILE A 2 23.18 -65.48 -13.83
N GLU A 3 24.40 -64.98 -13.96
CA GLU A 3 24.89 -63.84 -13.17
C GLU A 3 24.26 -62.58 -13.78
N ILE A 4 23.30 -62.02 -13.05
CA ILE A 4 22.75 -60.70 -13.35
C ILE A 4 23.77 -59.71 -12.80
N GLY A 5 24.63 -59.19 -13.68
CA GLY A 5 25.47 -58.03 -13.38
C GLY A 5 24.56 -56.83 -13.12
N PHE A 6 24.35 -56.49 -11.85
CA PHE A 6 23.79 -55.21 -11.46
C PHE A 6 24.89 -54.17 -11.67
N ASP A 7 24.71 -53.36 -12.70
CA ASP A 7 25.51 -52.18 -12.98
C ASP A 7 25.26 -51.15 -11.87
N ASP A 8 26.24 -50.99 -10.99
CA ASP A 8 26.23 -50.13 -9.79
C ASP A 8 26.61 -48.66 -10.13
N ASP A 9 26.45 -48.22 -11.38
CA ASP A 9 26.87 -46.88 -11.84
C ASP A 9 25.70 -45.88 -11.99
N LEU A 10 24.47 -46.31 -11.69
CA LEU A 10 23.27 -45.47 -11.85
C LEU A 10 22.93 -44.59 -10.64
N LEU A 11 23.71 -44.66 -9.56
CA LEU A 11 23.44 -43.97 -8.29
C LEU A 11 24.04 -42.56 -8.18
N ASP A 12 24.89 -42.12 -9.11
CA ASP A 12 25.42 -40.74 -9.14
C ASP A 12 24.76 -39.86 -10.22
N ARG A 13 23.52 -40.17 -10.61
CA ARG A 13 22.72 -39.14 -11.29
C ARG A 13 22.23 -38.20 -10.19
N PRO A 14 22.68 -36.92 -10.12
CA PRO A 14 22.06 -35.96 -9.24
C PRO A 14 20.58 -35.96 -9.62
N VAL A 15 19.74 -36.43 -8.70
CA VAL A 15 18.30 -36.25 -8.84
C VAL A 15 18.16 -34.74 -8.94
N ALA A 16 17.88 -34.25 -10.16
CA ALA A 16 17.57 -32.85 -10.36
C ALA A 16 16.35 -32.64 -9.47
N SER A 17 16.60 -32.07 -8.28
CA SER A 17 15.56 -31.79 -7.31
C SER A 17 14.56 -30.97 -8.09
N ALA A 18 13.39 -31.56 -8.36
CA ALA A 18 12.38 -30.92 -9.19
C ALA A 18 12.25 -29.49 -8.68
N PRO A 19 12.40 -28.46 -9.54
CA PRO A 19 12.40 -27.09 -9.08
C PRO A 19 11.14 -26.92 -8.26
N ARG A 20 11.31 -26.57 -6.97
CA ARG A 20 10.17 -26.26 -6.11
C ARG A 20 9.32 -25.28 -6.91
N GLN A 21 8.08 -25.66 -7.17
CA GLN A 21 7.20 -24.92 -8.06
C GLN A 21 7.17 -23.47 -7.58
N SER A 22 7.37 -22.56 -8.52
CA SER A 22 7.31 -21.14 -8.19
C SER A 22 5.89 -20.78 -7.77
N PRO A 23 5.73 -19.88 -6.78
CA PRO A 23 4.40 -19.55 -6.24
C PRO A 23 3.50 -18.86 -7.28
N ASP A 24 4.09 -18.32 -8.34
CA ASP A 24 3.38 -17.80 -9.51
C ASP A 24 3.81 -18.58 -10.77
N ARG A 25 2.90 -18.72 -11.74
CA ARG A 25 3.14 -19.44 -12.99
C ARG A 25 4.01 -18.66 -13.98
N ASP A 26 3.96 -17.33 -13.90
CA ASP A 26 4.63 -16.44 -14.86
C ASP A 26 6.11 -16.28 -14.49
N TRP A 27 6.48 -16.63 -13.25
CA TRP A 27 7.82 -16.52 -12.72
C TRP A 27 8.42 -17.88 -12.37
N ARG A 28 9.73 -18.00 -12.54
CA ARG A 28 10.53 -19.17 -12.22
C ARG A 28 11.63 -18.80 -11.24
N LEU A 29 11.61 -19.45 -10.09
CA LEU A 29 12.63 -19.32 -9.06
C LEU A 29 13.72 -20.38 -9.28
N LEU A 30 14.88 -19.95 -9.72
CA LEU A 30 16.07 -20.76 -10.00
C LEU A 30 17.08 -20.63 -8.86
N ASP A 31 18.13 -21.45 -8.84
CA ASP A 31 19.24 -21.26 -7.89
C ASP A 31 20.07 -20.00 -8.20
N GLU A 32 20.18 -19.67 -9.49
CA GLU A 32 20.95 -18.54 -10.00
C GLU A 32 20.19 -17.22 -9.97
N GLY A 33 18.86 -17.24 -9.76
CA GLY A 33 18.05 -16.02 -9.76
C GLY A 33 16.58 -16.25 -10.06
N LEU A 34 15.90 -15.16 -10.45
CA LEU A 34 14.47 -15.12 -10.71
C LEU A 34 14.22 -14.78 -12.18
N GLU A 35 13.48 -15.63 -12.89
CA GLU A 35 13.19 -15.48 -14.32
C GLU A 35 11.68 -15.27 -14.56
N HIS A 36 11.31 -14.31 -15.41
CA HIS A 36 9.95 -14.18 -15.92
C HIS A 36 9.81 -14.97 -17.23
N SER A 37 9.01 -16.04 -17.20
CA SER A 37 8.92 -17.04 -18.27
C SER A 37 8.43 -16.44 -19.60
N ALA A 38 7.48 -15.49 -19.55
CA ALA A 38 6.87 -14.95 -20.75
C ALA A 38 7.76 -13.92 -21.47
N SER A 39 8.56 -13.15 -20.73
CA SER A 39 9.43 -12.13 -21.31
C SER A 39 10.91 -12.52 -21.37
N GLY A 40 11.30 -13.65 -20.76
CA GLY A 40 12.69 -14.05 -20.58
C GLY A 40 13.50 -13.10 -19.70
N TYR A 41 12.83 -12.31 -18.86
CA TYR A 41 13.51 -11.32 -18.02
C TYR A 41 14.15 -12.02 -16.83
N PHE A 42 15.45 -11.82 -16.61
CA PHE A 42 16.18 -12.50 -15.54
C PHE A 42 16.77 -11.50 -14.55
N ILE A 43 16.59 -11.80 -13.27
CA ILE A 43 17.18 -11.08 -12.14
C ILE A 43 18.21 -12.02 -11.50
N PRO A 44 19.52 -11.72 -11.60
CA PRO A 44 20.56 -12.52 -10.96
C PRO A 44 20.39 -12.54 -9.45
N ARG A 45 20.68 -13.69 -8.83
CA ARG A 45 20.64 -13.87 -7.38
C ARG A 45 21.41 -12.79 -6.64
N ASP A 46 22.63 -12.49 -7.09
CA ASP A 46 23.50 -11.50 -6.45
C ASP A 46 22.94 -10.07 -6.52
N GLU A 47 22.04 -9.81 -7.47
CA GLU A 47 21.40 -8.50 -7.63
C GLU A 47 20.07 -8.40 -6.89
N ILE A 48 19.49 -9.50 -6.39
CA ILE A 48 18.15 -9.48 -5.75
C ILE A 48 18.12 -8.53 -4.55
N ALA A 49 19.18 -8.48 -3.76
CA ALA A 49 19.32 -7.57 -2.61
C ALA A 49 19.74 -6.14 -2.98
N SER A 50 19.94 -5.85 -4.27
CA SER A 50 20.48 -4.57 -4.75
C SER A 50 19.66 -3.38 -4.28
N ARG A 51 20.38 -2.33 -3.89
CA ARG A 51 19.82 -1.05 -3.43
C ARG A 51 20.19 0.07 -4.37
N ARG A 52 19.27 1.02 -4.50
CA ARG A 52 19.49 2.29 -5.15
C ARG A 52 20.13 3.28 -4.16
N GLY A 53 20.63 4.40 -4.67
CA GLY A 53 21.26 5.44 -3.84
C GLY A 53 20.33 6.12 -2.82
N ASP A 54 19.02 5.95 -2.97
CA ASP A 54 17.97 6.45 -2.06
C ASP A 54 17.59 5.44 -0.95
N GLY A 55 18.26 4.28 -0.89
CA GLY A 55 18.00 3.23 0.10
C GLY A 55 16.82 2.30 -0.25
N LEU A 56 16.15 2.51 -1.38
CA LEU A 56 15.10 1.62 -1.87
C LEU A 56 15.70 0.39 -2.57
N TRP A 57 14.95 -0.70 -2.57
CA TRP A 57 15.28 -1.90 -3.35
C TRP A 57 15.17 -1.61 -4.84
N THR A 58 16.19 -1.99 -5.59
CA THR A 58 16.28 -1.74 -7.04
C THR A 58 15.16 -2.43 -7.79
N TRP A 59 14.97 -3.73 -7.56
CA TRP A 59 14.08 -4.56 -8.39
C TRP A 59 12.59 -4.26 -8.28
N PRO A 60 12.02 -4.05 -7.07
CA PRO A 60 10.63 -3.59 -6.95
C PRO A 60 10.37 -2.26 -7.67
N MET A 61 11.33 -1.33 -7.66
CA MET A 61 11.19 -0.06 -8.38
C MET A 61 11.29 -0.24 -9.89
N GLN A 62 12.28 -1.01 -10.35
CA GLN A 62 12.53 -1.20 -11.78
C GLN A 62 11.43 -2.00 -12.49
N LEU A 63 10.88 -3.02 -11.82
CA LEU A 63 9.80 -3.83 -12.41
C LEU A 63 8.45 -3.11 -12.41
N ALA A 64 8.24 -2.16 -11.51
CA ALA A 64 7.03 -1.34 -11.53
C ALA A 64 6.90 -0.47 -12.79
N GLU A 65 8.02 -0.13 -13.43
CA GLU A 65 8.02 0.58 -14.72
C GLU A 65 7.60 -0.31 -15.89
N LYS A 66 7.49 -1.63 -15.68
CA LYS A 66 7.20 -2.60 -16.73
C LYS A 66 5.72 -2.99 -16.69
N ALA A 67 4.98 -2.58 -17.72
CA ALA A 67 3.54 -2.84 -17.83
C ALA A 67 3.16 -4.34 -17.83
N TRP A 68 4.10 -5.23 -18.19
CA TRP A 68 3.89 -6.68 -18.15
C TRP A 68 4.05 -7.29 -16.76
N CYS A 69 4.62 -6.57 -15.79
CA CYS A 69 4.87 -7.09 -14.46
C CYS A 69 3.63 -6.98 -13.58
N ALA A 70 2.99 -8.12 -13.30
CA ALA A 70 1.88 -8.19 -12.36
C ALA A 70 2.39 -8.06 -10.90
N PRO A 71 1.98 -7.02 -10.14
CA PRO A 71 2.58 -6.73 -8.84
C PRO A 71 2.42 -7.84 -7.80
N ALA A 72 1.23 -8.47 -7.76
CA ALA A 72 0.93 -9.49 -6.78
C ALA A 72 1.69 -10.80 -7.04
N GLY A 73 1.86 -11.18 -8.31
CA GLY A 73 2.64 -12.35 -8.70
C GLY A 73 4.12 -12.14 -8.40
N PHE A 74 4.65 -10.99 -8.85
CA PHE A 74 6.03 -10.61 -8.58
C PHE A 74 6.35 -10.52 -7.08
N ARG A 75 5.48 -9.92 -6.26
CA ARG A 75 5.69 -9.83 -4.80
C ARG A 75 5.84 -11.21 -4.16
N GLN A 76 4.99 -12.17 -4.51
CA GLN A 76 5.04 -13.51 -3.92
C GLN A 76 6.34 -14.23 -4.28
N VAL A 77 6.73 -14.19 -5.55
CA VAL A 77 7.95 -14.88 -6.01
C VAL A 77 9.21 -14.18 -5.50
N PHE A 78 9.19 -12.85 -5.36
CA PHE A 78 10.30 -12.09 -4.81
C PHE A 78 10.51 -12.41 -3.34
N LEU A 79 9.44 -12.49 -2.54
CA LEU A 79 9.56 -12.90 -1.13
C LEU A 79 10.04 -14.34 -0.99
N ALA A 80 9.55 -15.26 -1.83
CA ALA A 80 10.05 -16.64 -1.87
C ALA A 80 11.53 -16.71 -2.28
N ALA A 81 11.97 -15.82 -3.17
CA ALA A 81 13.37 -15.67 -3.55
C ALA A 81 14.22 -15.22 -2.37
N LEU A 82 13.79 -14.20 -1.64
CA LEU A 82 14.50 -13.73 -0.44
C LEU A 82 14.64 -14.84 0.60
N GLU A 83 13.57 -15.60 0.86
CA GLU A 83 13.60 -16.74 1.76
C GLU A 83 14.58 -17.82 1.29
N ARG A 84 14.53 -18.20 0.00
CA ARG A 84 15.42 -19.21 -0.57
C ARG A 84 16.89 -18.82 -0.52
N TYR A 85 17.19 -17.54 -0.75
CA TYR A 85 18.57 -17.04 -0.76
C TYR A 85 19.07 -16.58 0.60
N GLY A 86 18.24 -16.66 1.65
CA GLY A 86 18.59 -16.25 3.01
C GLY A 86 18.75 -14.73 3.18
N ILE A 87 18.08 -13.94 2.34
CA ILE A 87 18.13 -12.48 2.38
C ILE A 87 17.03 -11.99 3.33
N THR A 88 17.40 -11.25 4.37
CA THR A 88 16.43 -10.71 5.33
C THR A 88 15.72 -9.48 4.74
N PRO A 89 14.38 -9.50 4.61
CA PRO A 89 13.64 -8.32 4.20
C PRO A 89 13.68 -7.25 5.31
N ASP A 90 13.80 -5.99 4.92
CA ASP A 90 13.73 -4.84 5.83
C ASP A 90 12.53 -3.94 5.53
N ASP A 91 12.31 -2.93 6.37
CA ASP A 91 11.23 -1.94 6.20
C ASP A 91 11.33 -1.19 4.85
N GLY A 92 12.55 -1.09 4.29
CA GLY A 92 12.80 -0.53 2.98
C GLY A 92 12.11 -1.33 1.88
N LEU A 93 11.99 -2.66 2.02
CA LEU A 93 11.34 -3.53 1.03
C LEU A 93 9.86 -3.18 0.88
N ALA A 94 9.14 -3.09 2.00
CA ALA A 94 7.73 -2.74 2.01
C ALA A 94 7.50 -1.36 1.37
N ARG A 95 8.38 -0.39 1.68
CA ARG A 95 8.35 0.94 1.07
C ARG A 95 8.60 0.88 -0.44
N SER A 96 9.57 0.10 -0.92
CA SER A 96 9.86 -0.04 -2.35
C SER A 96 8.68 -0.65 -3.12
N PHE A 97 8.01 -1.66 -2.57
CA PHE A 97 6.80 -2.19 -3.19
C PHE A 97 5.65 -1.17 -3.23
N ALA A 98 5.44 -0.42 -2.13
CA ALA A 98 4.39 0.59 -2.07
C ALA A 98 4.63 1.76 -3.03
N LEU A 99 5.89 2.19 -3.20
CA LEU A 99 6.26 3.28 -4.12
C LEU A 99 6.29 2.83 -5.58
N GLY A 100 6.78 1.62 -5.86
CA GLY A 100 6.81 1.08 -7.22
C GLY A 100 5.41 0.73 -7.72
N PHE A 101 4.71 -0.16 -7.01
CA PHE A 101 3.46 -0.75 -7.51
C PHE A 101 2.19 -0.15 -6.91
N GLY A 102 2.33 0.80 -5.97
CA GLY A 102 1.21 1.39 -5.23
C GLY A 102 0.76 0.54 -4.03
N ILE A 103 -0.17 1.09 -3.24
CA ILE A 103 -0.82 0.38 -2.14
C ILE A 103 -1.94 -0.46 -2.72
N GLN A 104 -1.75 -1.78 -2.75
CA GLN A 104 -2.79 -2.71 -3.18
C GLN A 104 -3.59 -3.17 -1.97
N ASP A 105 -4.87 -2.81 -1.92
CA ASP A 105 -5.82 -3.47 -1.01
C ASP A 105 -6.07 -4.89 -1.52
N ALA A 106 -5.82 -5.88 -0.67
CA ALA A 106 -5.93 -7.29 -1.04
C ALA A 106 -7.37 -7.71 -1.42
N GLY A 107 -8.39 -6.87 -1.12
CA GLY A 107 -9.78 -7.06 -1.53
C GLY A 107 -10.16 -6.40 -2.86
N GLN A 108 -9.23 -5.66 -3.50
CA GLN A 108 -9.52 -4.85 -4.68
C GLN A 108 -8.98 -5.48 -5.96
N ARG A 109 -9.17 -6.79 -6.13
CA ARG A 109 -9.05 -7.40 -7.45
C ARG A 109 -10.39 -7.19 -8.16
N HIS A 110 -10.37 -6.36 -9.19
CA HIS A 110 -11.44 -6.14 -10.17
C HIS A 110 -12.47 -5.05 -9.85
N ASN A 111 -12.03 -3.82 -9.60
CA ASN A 111 -12.83 -2.65 -9.95
C ASN A 111 -11.92 -1.53 -10.43
N ASP A 112 -12.00 -1.20 -11.73
CA ASP A 112 -11.51 0.05 -12.34
C ASP A 112 -12.27 1.27 -11.78
N ARG A 113 -12.23 1.46 -10.46
CA ARG A 113 -12.84 2.62 -9.80
C ARG A 113 -11.90 3.11 -8.71
N PHE A 114 -11.37 4.30 -8.94
CA PHE A 114 -10.73 5.10 -7.91
C PHE A 114 -11.69 5.24 -6.73
N VAL A 115 -11.30 4.73 -5.56
CA VAL A 115 -11.99 4.97 -4.30
C VAL A 115 -11.37 6.20 -3.68
N ALA A 116 -12.18 7.24 -3.45
CA ALA A 116 -11.69 8.49 -2.87
C ALA A 116 -11.23 8.24 -1.42
N LEU A 117 -10.11 8.85 -1.01
CA LEU A 117 -9.54 8.69 0.34
C LEU A 117 -10.55 8.97 1.48
N GLY A 118 -11.53 9.84 1.23
CA GLY A 118 -12.63 10.13 2.18
C GLY A 118 -13.62 8.99 2.40
N GLU A 119 -13.68 7.98 1.53
CA GLU A 119 -14.48 6.78 1.74
C GLU A 119 -13.76 5.74 2.61
N LEU A 120 -12.43 5.67 2.54
CA LEU A 120 -11.63 4.81 3.43
C LEU A 120 -11.58 5.34 4.87
N VAL A 121 -11.58 6.67 5.02
CA VAL A 121 -11.46 7.31 6.33
C VAL A 121 -12.85 7.74 6.78
N ARG A 122 -13.53 6.93 7.62
CA ARG A 122 -14.69 7.42 8.37
C ARG A 122 -14.21 8.46 9.39
N PRO A 123 -14.53 9.77 9.23
CA PRO A 123 -14.30 10.69 10.33
C PRO A 123 -15.17 10.25 11.51
N ARG A 124 -14.56 10.05 12.66
CA ARG A 124 -15.26 9.81 13.92
C ARG A 124 -16.03 11.08 14.26
N MET A 125 -17.30 11.13 13.87
CA MET A 125 -18.22 12.20 14.26
C MET A 125 -18.26 12.24 15.79
N PRO A 126 -17.97 13.39 16.43
CA PRO A 126 -18.21 13.53 17.86
C PRO A 126 -19.71 13.38 18.11
N GLU A 127 -20.08 12.53 19.07
CA GLU A 127 -21.48 12.31 19.47
C GLU A 127 -22.17 13.65 19.70
N ARG A 128 -23.17 13.95 18.86
CA ARG A 128 -24.06 15.08 19.06
C ARG A 128 -24.93 14.74 20.28
N LYS A 129 -24.48 15.19 21.45
CA LYS A 129 -25.15 15.11 22.75
C LYS A 129 -26.64 15.42 22.54
N ARG A 130 -27.50 14.39 22.70
CA ARG A 130 -28.96 14.53 22.68
C ARG A 130 -29.35 15.63 23.68
N ALA A 131 -29.78 16.78 23.17
CA ALA A 131 -30.49 17.75 23.98
C ALA A 131 -31.87 17.17 24.28
N VAL A 132 -32.12 16.86 25.54
CA VAL A 132 -33.45 16.53 26.06
C VAL A 132 -34.25 17.83 26.14
N PRO A 133 -35.45 17.93 25.52
CA PRO A 133 -36.32 19.09 25.71
C PRO A 133 -37.00 18.94 27.09
N GLY A 134 -36.52 19.70 28.07
CA GLY A 134 -37.18 19.87 29.36
C GLY A 134 -38.04 21.13 29.32
N GLU A 135 -39.35 20.94 29.25
CA GLU A 135 -40.36 22.00 29.27
C GLU A 135 -40.62 22.50 30.71
N GLY A 136 -40.58 23.83 30.89
CA GLY A 136 -41.44 24.54 31.85
C GLY A 136 -40.88 24.90 33.23
N ARG A 137 -40.62 26.20 33.48
CA ARG A 137 -41.34 26.97 34.53
C ARG A 137 -41.16 28.47 34.36
N ARG A 138 -42.28 29.20 34.24
CA ARG A 138 -42.39 30.66 34.27
C ARG A 138 -42.37 31.18 35.70
N THR A 139 -41.78 32.37 35.91
CA THR A 139 -42.24 33.56 36.68
C THR A 139 -41.02 34.50 36.78
N GLY A 140 -41.03 35.82 36.64
CA GLY A 140 -42.05 36.86 36.62
C GLY A 140 -41.45 38.08 37.34
N ARG A 141 -41.11 39.15 36.63
CA ARG A 141 -41.04 40.51 37.20
C ARG A 141 -41.18 41.59 36.12
N GLU A 142 -42.25 42.37 36.25
CA GLU A 142 -42.71 43.55 35.48
C GLU A 142 -41.66 44.67 35.37
N ARG A 143 -41.42 45.30 34.19
CA ARG A 143 -42.05 46.47 33.50
C ARG A 143 -41.04 47.66 33.47
N PRO A 144 -41.27 48.77 32.73
CA PRO A 144 -41.40 48.92 31.28
C PRO A 144 -40.37 49.96 30.74
N ARG A 145 -40.05 49.97 29.45
CA ARG A 145 -39.39 51.15 28.83
C ARG A 145 -40.25 51.70 27.69
N GLN A 146 -40.99 52.74 28.05
CA GLN A 146 -41.66 53.70 27.19
C GLN A 146 -40.60 54.62 26.57
N GLY A 147 -40.84 55.10 25.35
CA GLY A 147 -40.12 56.27 24.80
C GLY A 147 -39.58 56.03 23.40
N GLY A 148 -40.46 56.20 22.41
CA GLY A 148 -40.07 56.35 21.02
C GLY A 148 -39.66 57.78 20.68
N ASP A 149 -38.88 57.85 19.61
CA ASP A 149 -38.76 58.93 18.62
C ASP A 149 -38.33 60.34 19.07
N THR A 150 -37.15 60.78 18.60
CA THR A 150 -37.01 62.05 17.87
C THR A 150 -35.75 62.03 17.00
N ARG A 151 -35.97 61.91 15.68
CA ARG A 151 -35.40 62.68 14.55
C ARG A 151 -33.95 63.20 14.59
N VAL A 152 -33.04 62.68 13.73
CA VAL A 152 -32.55 63.18 12.40
C VAL A 152 -31.33 64.16 12.49
N PRO A 153 -30.60 64.48 11.40
CA PRO A 153 -29.33 63.81 11.08
C PRO A 153 -28.18 64.81 10.79
N ALA A 154 -27.07 64.29 10.26
CA ALA A 154 -26.15 64.90 9.27
C ALA A 154 -24.77 65.40 9.73
N LEU A 155 -23.81 65.02 8.86
CA LEU A 155 -22.56 65.67 8.45
C LEU A 155 -21.28 65.46 9.29
N ASP A 156 -20.46 64.55 8.75
CA ASP A 156 -19.21 64.82 8.01
C ASP A 156 -17.91 65.20 8.75
N LEU A 157 -16.81 64.62 8.22
CA LEU A 157 -15.40 65.00 8.35
C LEU A 157 -14.83 65.08 9.79
N THR A 158 -13.83 64.28 10.17
CA THR A 158 -12.46 64.53 9.69
C THR A 158 -11.55 63.34 10.04
N ARG A 159 -10.78 62.96 9.03
CA ARG A 159 -9.59 62.11 9.05
C ARG A 159 -8.42 62.90 9.66
N SER A 160 -7.83 62.47 10.77
CA SER A 160 -6.42 62.78 11.15
C SER A 160 -5.97 62.05 12.41
N ALA A 161 -4.92 61.25 12.26
CA ALA A 161 -3.81 61.04 13.21
C ALA A 161 -2.82 60.06 12.54
N GLY A 162 -1.54 60.35 12.33
CA GLY A 162 -0.79 61.58 12.61
C GLY A 162 -0.51 61.76 14.08
#